data_AF-A0A662KNM2-F1
#
_entry.id   AF-A0A662KNM2-F1
#
_cell.length_a   1.000
_cell.length_b   1.000
_cell.length_c   1.000
_cell.angle_alpha   90.00
_cell.angle_beta   90.00
_cell.angle_gamma   90.00
#
_symmetry.space_group_name_H-M   'P 1'
#
loop_
_entity.id
_entity.type
_entity.pdbx_description
1 polymer ?
#
loop_
_entity_poly.entity_id
_entity_poly.type
_entity_poly.pdbx_seq_one_letter_code
_entity_poly.pdbx_strand_id
1 'polypeptide(L)'
;MKLRKIVVIVAALILLPAVYETKFIHEANINYKCIERQDAMAVIASKENPFYALIATPVALYYDEYNQMHVKPLLIENISNPSDSILRFKELYGLKDNEAILIADKNATEASIEIAEQIWESSEEAIIIKEDFEGYSIGVNLVALASYKGIPVFVANSIDEILPTLQSLGVKTTYVCGNIEGYGNVVKFKSIEEARNYMMKFVKEKFGGVGYVVMTNPMDIEKPKVLDSVEYHFEGTINSGSTLHGLNILLSGFNYSVVHAFEVPYDGFVRIKIELINKDSDDVEKWGDRLFLHLATPDNVTFIYTSTAGGIPVVDENGNIIVDRLDYQTCVYNKPGIYKAEIVGTWIAKRKGSYEMNVKVEKIDKGNFPLMKDLSSLAAYLAAYHRGIIWASPEFAFAGGENVDVEGIIYPISNEFLVEPCNEHFMAINQQLNELLA
;
A
#
# COMPACT_ATOMS: atom_id res chain seq x y z
N MET A 1 66.89 7.48 -7.79
CA MET A 1 65.54 7.71 -7.21
C MET A 1 64.55 6.59 -7.62
N LYS A 2 64.99 5.33 -7.54
CA LYS A 2 64.31 4.11 -8.01
C LYS A 2 64.58 3.02 -6.98
N LEU A 3 63.65 2.81 -6.04
CA LEU A 3 63.46 1.58 -5.23
C LEU A 3 62.35 1.81 -4.20
N ARG A 4 62.33 3.00 -3.56
CA ARG A 4 61.34 3.33 -2.52
C ARG A 4 59.89 3.45 -3.00
N LYS A 5 59.65 3.78 -4.28
CA LYS A 5 58.28 3.85 -4.83
C LYS A 5 57.66 2.48 -5.16
N ILE A 6 58.47 1.43 -5.37
CA ILE A 6 57.95 0.09 -5.68
C ILE A 6 57.54 -0.64 -4.39
N VAL A 7 58.28 -0.44 -3.29
CA VAL A 7 57.96 -1.04 -1.99
C VAL A 7 56.64 -0.50 -1.41
N VAL A 8 56.32 0.77 -1.66
CA VAL A 8 55.07 1.38 -1.16
C VAL A 8 53.84 0.87 -1.92
N ILE A 9 53.96 0.56 -3.21
CA ILE A 9 52.85 0.00 -4.01
C ILE A 9 52.59 -1.46 -3.63
N VAL A 10 53.64 -2.25 -3.36
CA VAL A 10 53.50 -3.64 -2.93
C VAL A 10 52.95 -3.73 -1.50
N ALA A 11 53.33 -2.81 -0.59
CA ALA A 11 52.76 -2.76 0.75
C ALA A 11 51.29 -2.31 0.77
N ALA A 12 50.88 -1.42 -0.16
CA ALA A 12 49.49 -0.99 -0.30
C ALA A 12 48.57 -2.10 -0.85
N LEU A 13 49.09 -3.02 -1.68
CA LEU A 13 48.35 -4.17 -2.20
C LEU A 13 48.13 -5.28 -1.16
N ILE A 14 48.98 -5.36 -0.12
CA ILE A 14 48.86 -6.36 0.96
C ILE A 14 47.91 -5.87 2.08
N LEU A 15 47.62 -4.57 2.14
CA LEU A 15 46.75 -3.94 3.15
C LEU A 15 45.30 -3.69 2.67
N LEU A 16 44.95 -4.07 1.45
CA LEU A 16 43.55 -4.10 1.04
C LEU A 16 42.84 -5.21 1.83
N PRO A 17 41.72 -4.92 2.51
CA PRO A 17 40.94 -5.96 3.18
C PRO A 17 40.56 -6.98 2.12
N ALA A 18 40.98 -8.23 2.34
CA ALA A 18 40.46 -9.36 1.59
C ALA A 18 38.96 -9.38 1.82
N VAL A 19 38.21 -8.84 0.86
CA VAL A 19 36.79 -9.13 0.72
C VAL A 19 36.75 -10.63 0.45
N TYR A 20 36.41 -11.39 1.48
CA TYR A 20 36.03 -12.77 1.31
C TYR A 20 34.80 -12.77 0.41
N GLU A 21 35.01 -13.04 -0.88
CA GLU A 21 33.95 -13.52 -1.75
C GLU A 21 33.35 -14.75 -1.06
N THR A 22 32.19 -14.55 -0.43
CA THR A 22 31.29 -15.65 -0.13
C THR A 22 30.89 -16.21 -1.48
N LYS A 23 31.54 -17.33 -1.82
CA LYS A 23 31.31 -18.11 -3.03
C LYS A 23 29.85 -18.56 -3.05
N PHE A 24 28.97 -17.74 -3.62
CA PHE A 24 27.64 -18.17 -4.05
C PHE A 24 27.84 -19.13 -5.23
N ILE A 25 28.14 -20.39 -4.93
CA ILE A 25 28.11 -21.47 -5.91
C ILE A 25 26.65 -21.85 -6.12
N HIS A 26 26.00 -21.16 -7.05
CA HIS A 26 24.99 -21.75 -7.92
C HIS A 26 25.05 -21.03 -9.26
N GLU A 27 25.84 -21.59 -10.18
CA GLU A 27 25.59 -21.45 -11.62
C GLU A 27 24.27 -22.18 -11.89
N ALA A 28 23.15 -21.48 -11.70
CA ALA A 28 21.88 -21.93 -12.21
C ALA A 28 21.91 -21.72 -13.72
N ASN A 29 22.30 -22.74 -14.49
CA ASN A 29 21.79 -22.86 -15.85
C ASN A 29 20.26 -22.77 -15.73
N ILE A 30 19.65 -21.71 -16.28
CA ILE A 30 18.19 -21.55 -16.31
C ILE A 30 17.64 -22.68 -17.19
N ASN A 31 17.38 -23.81 -16.57
CA ASN A 31 16.80 -24.98 -17.21
C ASN A 31 15.29 -24.78 -17.18
N TYR A 32 14.72 -24.37 -18.31
CA TYR A 32 13.27 -24.35 -18.49
C TYR A 32 12.81 -25.80 -18.54
N LYS A 33 12.36 -26.30 -17.38
CA LYS A 33 11.87 -27.67 -17.27
C LYS A 33 10.39 -27.73 -17.63
N CYS A 34 9.96 -28.93 -18.03
CA CYS A 34 8.59 -29.24 -18.43
C CYS A 34 7.60 -28.77 -17.36
N ILE A 35 6.74 -27.82 -17.73
CA ILE A 35 5.62 -27.35 -16.92
C ILE A 35 4.38 -27.60 -17.75
N GLU A 36 3.47 -28.40 -17.23
CA GLU A 36 2.17 -28.64 -17.86
C GLU A 36 1.12 -27.85 -17.09
N ARG A 37 0.56 -26.84 -17.73
CA ARG A 37 -0.42 -25.94 -17.13
C ARG A 37 -1.39 -25.42 -18.18
N GLN A 38 -2.54 -24.93 -17.71
CA GLN A 38 -3.46 -24.15 -18.53
C GLN A 38 -2.83 -22.80 -18.93
N ASP A 39 -3.27 -22.30 -20.09
CA ASP A 39 -2.92 -20.96 -20.58
C ASP A 39 -3.41 -19.87 -19.59
N ALA A 40 -2.92 -18.64 -19.75
CA ALA A 40 -3.26 -17.53 -18.88
C ALA A 40 -4.78 -17.28 -18.88
N MET A 41 -5.33 -17.06 -17.69
CA MET A 41 -6.76 -16.82 -17.49
C MET A 41 -6.99 -15.48 -16.80
N ALA A 42 -8.11 -14.82 -17.11
CA ALA A 42 -8.50 -13.62 -16.37
C ALA A 42 -8.82 -14.02 -14.92
N VAL A 43 -8.42 -13.18 -13.96
CA VAL A 43 -8.67 -13.44 -12.54
C VAL A 43 -9.27 -12.21 -11.88
N ILE A 44 -10.31 -12.42 -11.08
CA ILE A 44 -10.87 -11.44 -10.15
C ILE A 44 -10.49 -11.92 -8.75
N ALA A 45 -9.59 -11.21 -8.09
CA ALA A 45 -9.20 -11.47 -6.72
C ALA A 45 -9.92 -10.51 -5.77
N SER A 46 -10.53 -11.05 -4.72
CA SER A 46 -11.13 -10.24 -3.68
C SER A 46 -10.06 -9.40 -2.97
N LYS A 47 -10.35 -8.11 -2.75
CA LYS A 47 -9.48 -7.21 -2.01
C LYS A 47 -9.38 -7.54 -0.50
N GLU A 48 -10.19 -8.47 0.01
CA GLU A 48 -10.25 -8.79 1.44
C GLU A 48 -9.04 -9.57 1.94
N ASN A 49 -8.27 -10.20 1.04
CA ASN A 49 -7.02 -10.89 1.38
C ASN A 49 -5.89 -10.50 0.41
N PRO A 50 -4.80 -9.87 0.90
CA PRO A 50 -3.73 -9.37 0.04
C PRO A 50 -2.91 -10.46 -0.65
N PHE A 51 -2.96 -11.71 -0.15
CA PHE A 51 -2.26 -12.83 -0.76
C PHE A 51 -2.94 -13.33 -2.05
N TYR A 52 -4.23 -13.06 -2.25
CA TYR A 52 -4.93 -13.54 -3.45
C TYR A 52 -4.33 -13.00 -4.74
N ALA A 53 -3.91 -11.73 -4.77
CA ALA A 53 -3.26 -11.17 -5.95
C ALA A 53 -1.90 -11.83 -6.23
N LEU A 54 -1.17 -12.23 -5.18
CA LEU A 54 0.10 -12.93 -5.31
C LEU A 54 -0.09 -14.34 -5.89
N ILE A 55 -1.12 -15.05 -5.43
CA ILE A 55 -1.53 -16.37 -5.96
C ILE A 55 -1.99 -16.24 -7.42
N ALA A 56 -2.79 -15.20 -7.72
CA ALA A 56 -3.37 -14.97 -9.04
C ALA A 56 -2.36 -14.50 -10.09
N THR A 57 -1.27 -13.85 -9.69
CA THR A 57 -0.28 -13.26 -10.60
C THR A 57 0.26 -14.27 -11.63
N PRO A 58 0.79 -15.46 -11.26
CA PRO A 58 1.24 -16.46 -12.24
C PRO A 58 0.11 -17.13 -13.03
N VAL A 59 -1.15 -17.03 -12.58
CA VAL A 59 -2.33 -17.53 -13.31
C VAL A 59 -2.69 -16.59 -14.45
N ALA A 60 -2.74 -15.28 -14.15
CA ALA A 60 -3.09 -14.24 -15.11
C ALA A 60 -1.94 -13.86 -16.05
N LEU A 61 -0.69 -14.07 -15.62
CA LEU A 61 0.48 -13.70 -16.40
C LEU A 61 1.64 -14.67 -16.18
N TYR A 62 2.15 -15.28 -17.26
CA TYR A 62 3.36 -16.10 -17.19
C TYR A 62 4.18 -16.06 -18.47
N TYR A 63 5.40 -16.59 -18.40
CA TYR A 63 6.28 -16.80 -19.54
C TYR A 63 6.45 -18.29 -19.80
N ASP A 64 6.30 -18.70 -21.06
CA ASP A 64 6.54 -20.09 -21.45
C ASP A 64 8.04 -20.41 -21.64
N GLU A 65 8.32 -21.65 -22.02
CA GLU A 65 9.67 -22.16 -22.30
C GLU A 65 10.39 -21.42 -23.45
N TYR A 66 9.63 -20.78 -24.34
CA TYR A 66 10.13 -19.94 -25.44
C TYR A 66 10.24 -18.46 -25.05
N ASN A 67 10.03 -18.15 -23.77
CA ASN A 67 10.02 -16.81 -23.22
C ASN A 67 8.93 -15.90 -23.84
N GLN A 68 7.85 -16.48 -24.35
CA GLN A 68 6.67 -15.73 -24.78
C GLN A 68 5.78 -15.43 -23.58
N MET A 69 5.27 -14.20 -23.54
CA MET A 69 4.41 -13.73 -22.46
C MET A 69 2.96 -14.07 -22.79
N HIS A 70 2.31 -14.79 -21.87
CA HIS A 70 0.88 -15.07 -21.86
C HIS A 70 0.25 -14.18 -20.80
N VAL A 71 -0.73 -13.36 -21.17
CA VAL A 71 -1.29 -12.32 -20.28
C VAL A 71 -2.80 -12.20 -20.41
N LYS A 72 -3.47 -12.10 -19.27
CA LYS A 72 -4.88 -11.79 -19.09
C LYS A 72 -5.07 -10.83 -17.92
N PRO A 73 -6.21 -10.11 -17.86
CA PRO A 73 -6.46 -9.17 -16.77
C PRO A 73 -6.46 -9.83 -15.38
N LEU A 74 -5.80 -9.17 -14.42
CA LEU A 74 -5.95 -9.40 -12.98
C LEU A 74 -6.66 -8.19 -12.38
N LEU A 75 -7.87 -8.40 -11.83
CA LEU A 75 -8.68 -7.37 -11.19
C LEU A 75 -8.72 -7.58 -9.68
N ILE A 76 -8.51 -6.51 -8.91
CA ILE A 76 -8.67 -6.51 -7.46
C ILE A 76 -9.97 -5.79 -7.12
N GLU A 77 -10.90 -6.52 -6.50
CA GLU A 77 -12.29 -6.08 -6.43
C GLU A 77 -12.87 -6.28 -5.03
N ASN A 78 -13.72 -5.34 -4.60
CA ASN A 78 -14.69 -5.64 -3.55
C ASN A 78 -15.85 -6.38 -4.19
N ILE A 79 -15.93 -7.70 -3.99
CA ILE A 79 -16.92 -8.54 -4.68
C ILE A 79 -18.36 -8.09 -4.40
N SER A 80 -18.63 -7.60 -3.19
CA SER A 80 -19.98 -7.15 -2.80
C SER A 80 -20.34 -5.73 -3.28
N ASN A 81 -19.34 -4.90 -3.56
CA ASN A 81 -19.53 -3.52 -3.99
C ASN A 81 -18.35 -3.07 -4.88
N PRO A 82 -18.31 -3.53 -6.14
CA PRO A 82 -17.23 -3.22 -7.07
C PRO A 82 -17.13 -1.72 -7.31
N SER A 83 -15.91 -1.22 -7.56
CA SER A 83 -15.74 0.19 -7.91
C SER A 83 -16.17 0.47 -9.36
N ASP A 84 -16.57 1.70 -9.65
CA ASP A 84 -16.94 2.14 -11.00
C ASP A 84 -15.82 1.88 -12.02
N SER A 85 -14.56 1.99 -11.61
CA SER A 85 -13.39 1.66 -12.45
C SER A 85 -13.37 0.21 -12.88
N ILE A 86 -13.74 -0.72 -11.98
CA ILE A 86 -13.83 -2.16 -12.30
C ILE A 86 -15.02 -2.42 -13.21
N LEU A 87 -16.18 -1.86 -12.90
CA LEU A 87 -17.39 -2.00 -13.72
C LEU A 87 -17.15 -1.49 -15.15
N ARG A 88 -16.54 -0.30 -15.28
CA ARG A 88 -16.16 0.29 -16.56
C ARG A 88 -15.14 -0.55 -17.31
N PHE A 89 -14.16 -1.15 -16.63
CA PHE A 89 -13.21 -2.06 -17.27
C PHE A 89 -13.92 -3.29 -17.85
N LYS A 90 -14.79 -3.94 -17.06
CA LYS A 90 -15.57 -5.10 -17.50
C LYS A 90 -16.43 -4.78 -18.72
N GLU A 91 -17.09 -3.62 -18.72
CA GLU A 91 -17.88 -3.13 -19.86
C GLU A 91 -17.02 -2.86 -21.10
N LEU A 92 -15.95 -2.07 -20.97
CA LEU A 92 -15.11 -1.65 -22.10
C LEU A 92 -14.38 -2.83 -22.76
N TYR A 93 -13.96 -3.82 -21.98
CA TYR A 93 -13.19 -4.96 -22.47
C TYR A 93 -14.02 -6.25 -22.61
N GLY A 94 -15.33 -6.18 -22.33
CA GLY A 94 -16.26 -7.30 -22.47
C GLY A 94 -15.97 -8.49 -21.54
N LEU A 95 -15.34 -8.25 -20.39
CA LEU A 95 -15.03 -9.30 -19.41
C LEU A 95 -16.28 -9.65 -18.60
N LYS A 96 -16.79 -10.87 -18.75
CA LYS A 96 -17.91 -11.37 -17.95
C LYS A 96 -17.39 -12.07 -16.69
N ASP A 97 -18.13 -11.97 -15.59
CA ASP A 97 -17.72 -12.56 -14.31
C ASP A 97 -17.55 -14.10 -14.39
N ASN A 98 -18.31 -14.77 -15.25
CA ASN A 98 -18.20 -16.22 -15.46
C ASN A 98 -17.06 -16.66 -16.39
N GLU A 99 -16.31 -15.70 -16.96
CA GLU A 99 -15.14 -15.96 -17.82
C GLU A 99 -13.81 -15.76 -17.08
N ALA A 100 -13.85 -15.18 -15.87
CA ALA A 100 -12.70 -15.02 -14.99
C ALA A 100 -12.72 -16.04 -13.85
N ILE A 101 -11.54 -16.45 -13.39
CA ILE A 101 -11.41 -17.17 -12.13
C ILE A 101 -11.68 -16.19 -10.99
N LEU A 102 -12.57 -16.56 -10.08
CA LEU A 102 -12.86 -15.78 -8.87
C LEU A 102 -12.11 -16.37 -7.68
N ILE A 103 -11.27 -15.55 -7.03
CA ILE A 103 -10.61 -15.90 -5.76
C ILE A 103 -11.24 -15.06 -4.65
N ALA A 104 -12.18 -15.65 -3.92
CA ALA A 104 -12.92 -15.02 -2.83
C ALA A 104 -13.37 -16.07 -1.79
N ASP A 105 -13.76 -15.59 -0.61
CA ASP A 105 -14.47 -16.36 0.43
C ASP A 105 -13.75 -17.62 0.97
N LYS A 106 -12.40 -17.64 0.94
CA LYS A 106 -11.55 -18.75 1.43
C LYS A 106 -10.36 -18.24 2.25
N ASN A 107 -9.68 -19.08 3.04
CA ASN A 107 -8.36 -18.67 3.53
C ASN A 107 -7.33 -18.72 2.38
N ALA A 108 -6.17 -18.05 2.53
CA ALA A 108 -5.19 -17.97 1.46
C ALA A 108 -4.61 -19.35 1.10
N THR A 109 -4.49 -20.24 2.09
CA THR A 109 -4.01 -21.61 1.91
C THR A 109 -4.91 -22.43 1.00
N GLU A 110 -6.20 -22.52 1.32
CA GLU A 110 -7.22 -23.18 0.51
C GLU A 110 -7.28 -22.60 -0.90
N ALA A 111 -7.28 -21.27 -1.02
CA ALA A 111 -7.28 -20.60 -2.31
C ALA A 111 -6.05 -20.98 -3.15
N SER A 112 -4.87 -21.04 -2.54
CA SER A 112 -3.64 -21.38 -3.26
C SER A 112 -3.59 -22.84 -3.72
N ILE A 113 -4.13 -23.77 -2.92
CA ILE A 113 -4.24 -25.20 -3.27
C ILE A 113 -5.20 -25.38 -4.45
N GLU A 114 -6.40 -24.82 -4.36
CA GLU A 114 -7.42 -24.97 -5.39
C GLU A 114 -6.95 -24.40 -6.73
N ILE A 115 -6.34 -23.22 -6.70
CA ILE A 115 -5.78 -22.60 -7.90
C ILE A 115 -4.63 -23.43 -8.47
N ALA A 116 -3.77 -24.01 -7.61
CA ALA A 116 -2.69 -24.87 -8.05
C ALA A 116 -3.22 -26.12 -8.78
N GLU A 117 -4.22 -26.80 -8.21
CA GLU A 117 -4.85 -28.00 -8.77
C GLU A 117 -5.67 -27.71 -10.03
N GLN A 118 -6.25 -26.52 -10.14
CA GLN A 118 -7.01 -26.11 -11.32
C GLN A 118 -6.10 -25.80 -12.51
N ILE A 119 -4.97 -25.12 -12.27
CA ILE A 119 -4.16 -24.52 -13.34
C ILE A 119 -2.97 -25.40 -13.75
N TRP A 120 -2.32 -26.08 -12.81
CA TRP A 120 -1.12 -26.88 -13.09
C TRP A 120 -1.45 -28.38 -13.07
N GLU A 121 -1.09 -29.07 -14.15
CA GLU A 121 -1.08 -30.53 -14.20
C GLU A 121 0.21 -31.07 -13.57
N SER A 122 1.34 -30.40 -13.81
CA SER A 122 2.61 -30.67 -13.14
C SER A 122 3.49 -29.42 -13.04
N SER A 123 4.30 -29.36 -11.98
CA SER A 123 5.32 -28.33 -11.80
C SER A 123 6.45 -28.86 -10.92
N GLU A 124 7.68 -28.86 -11.43
CA GLU A 124 8.84 -29.26 -10.63
C GLU A 124 9.22 -28.22 -9.56
N GLU A 125 8.66 -27.02 -9.62
CA GLU A 125 9.02 -25.95 -8.71
C GLU A 125 7.79 -25.21 -8.21
N ALA A 126 7.90 -24.59 -7.03
CA ALA A 126 6.84 -23.78 -6.46
C ALA A 126 7.41 -22.67 -5.57
N ILE A 127 6.65 -21.58 -5.38
CA ILE A 127 6.91 -20.61 -4.32
C ILE A 127 6.02 -20.94 -3.13
N ILE A 128 6.58 -20.88 -1.91
CA ILE A 128 5.85 -21.01 -0.66
C ILE A 128 6.00 -19.71 0.12
N ILE A 129 4.88 -19.10 0.49
CA ILE A 129 4.82 -17.86 1.26
C ILE A 129 4.17 -18.17 2.59
N LYS A 130 4.84 -17.81 3.69
CA LYS A 130 4.22 -17.86 5.01
C LYS A 130 3.05 -16.87 5.08
N GLU A 131 1.90 -17.29 5.60
CA GLU A 131 0.70 -16.44 5.76
C GLU A 131 0.85 -15.43 6.94
N ASP A 132 1.84 -14.55 6.85
CA ASP A 132 2.04 -13.43 7.77
C ASP A 132 2.74 -12.25 7.09
N PHE A 133 2.97 -11.18 7.84
CA PHE A 133 3.59 -9.96 7.33
C PHE A 133 5.03 -10.18 6.81
N GLU A 134 5.81 -11.02 7.48
CA GLU A 134 7.18 -11.34 7.06
C GLU A 134 7.17 -12.08 5.72
N GLY A 135 6.36 -13.13 5.64
CA GLY A 135 6.14 -13.90 4.42
C GLY A 135 5.62 -13.02 3.28
N TYR A 136 4.62 -12.17 3.53
CA TYR A 136 4.11 -11.21 2.55
C TYR A 136 5.19 -10.24 2.06
N SER A 137 5.96 -9.64 2.96
CA SER A 137 6.99 -8.64 2.61
C SER A 137 8.09 -9.23 1.71
N ILE A 138 8.51 -10.47 1.98
CA ILE A 138 9.47 -11.18 1.13
C ILE A 138 8.78 -11.67 -0.17
N GLY A 139 7.57 -12.21 -0.05
CA GLY A 139 6.78 -12.75 -1.15
C GLY A 139 6.48 -11.72 -2.23
N VAL A 140 6.06 -10.51 -1.86
CA VAL A 140 5.85 -9.39 -2.79
C VAL A 140 7.10 -9.13 -3.64
N ASN A 141 8.30 -9.23 -3.07
CA ASN A 141 9.54 -9.04 -3.83
C ASN A 141 9.91 -10.22 -4.74
N LEU A 142 9.34 -11.41 -4.53
CA LEU A 142 9.73 -12.65 -5.21
C LEU A 142 8.69 -13.16 -6.21
N VAL A 143 7.39 -12.91 -6.02
CA VAL A 143 6.29 -13.58 -6.76
C VAL A 143 6.35 -13.36 -8.27
N ALA A 144 6.96 -12.29 -8.77
CA ALA A 144 7.21 -12.15 -10.22
C ALA A 144 8.04 -13.32 -10.80
N LEU A 145 8.87 -13.99 -9.99
CA LEU A 145 9.54 -15.24 -10.36
C LEU A 145 8.54 -16.32 -10.77
N ALA A 146 7.40 -16.42 -10.08
CA ALA A 146 6.36 -17.39 -10.39
C ALA A 146 5.85 -17.21 -11.82
N SER A 147 5.60 -15.96 -12.24
CA SER A 147 5.25 -15.63 -13.61
C SER A 147 6.39 -15.94 -14.59
N TYR A 148 7.63 -15.57 -14.27
CA TYR A 148 8.77 -15.80 -15.18
C TYR A 148 9.14 -17.26 -15.40
N LYS A 149 8.81 -18.10 -14.42
CA LYS A 149 9.03 -19.55 -14.46
C LYS A 149 7.75 -20.32 -14.79
N GLY A 150 6.57 -19.70 -14.74
CA GLY A 150 5.28 -20.37 -14.95
C GLY A 150 4.88 -21.31 -13.82
N ILE A 151 5.33 -21.09 -12.58
CA ILE A 151 5.18 -22.02 -11.43
C ILE A 151 4.09 -21.55 -10.45
N PRO A 152 3.49 -22.45 -9.64
CA PRO A 152 2.47 -22.09 -8.66
C PRO A 152 3.05 -21.35 -7.44
N VAL A 153 2.17 -20.58 -6.80
CA VAL A 153 2.42 -19.89 -5.52
C VAL A 153 1.49 -20.48 -4.47
N PHE A 154 2.06 -21.03 -3.42
CA PHE A 154 1.36 -21.51 -2.24
C PHE A 154 1.50 -20.52 -1.10
N VAL A 155 0.42 -20.36 -0.35
CA VAL A 155 0.40 -19.62 0.91
C VAL A 155 0.04 -20.61 2.00
N ALA A 156 0.77 -20.63 3.11
CA ALA A 156 0.52 -21.60 4.17
C ALA A 156 1.09 -21.14 5.52
N ASN A 157 0.63 -21.73 6.61
CA ASN A 157 1.26 -21.59 7.93
C ASN A 157 2.16 -22.79 8.27
N SER A 158 1.86 -23.95 7.70
CA SER A 158 2.64 -25.18 7.83
C SER A 158 2.80 -25.87 6.47
N ILE A 159 3.93 -26.54 6.26
CA ILE A 159 4.15 -27.33 5.05
C ILE A 159 3.11 -28.46 4.91
N ASP A 160 2.64 -29.02 6.02
CA ASP A 160 1.67 -30.12 6.03
C ASP A 160 0.35 -29.76 5.34
N GLU A 161 -0.03 -28.47 5.34
CA GLU A 161 -1.25 -27.98 4.73
C GLU A 161 -1.22 -28.09 3.20
N ILE A 162 -0.04 -27.96 2.59
CA ILE A 162 0.16 -27.91 1.13
C ILE A 162 0.96 -29.10 0.58
N LEU A 163 1.55 -29.91 1.45
CA LEU A 163 2.40 -31.04 1.09
C LEU A 163 1.72 -32.04 0.12
N PRO A 164 0.44 -32.43 0.29
CA PRO A 164 -0.22 -33.35 -0.64
C PRO A 164 -0.25 -32.80 -2.07
N THR A 165 -0.57 -31.51 -2.23
CA THR A 165 -0.65 -30.84 -3.54
C THR A 165 0.75 -30.67 -4.15
N LEU A 166 1.76 -30.30 -3.35
CA LEU A 166 3.16 -30.25 -3.81
C LEU A 166 3.64 -31.61 -4.34
N GLN A 167 3.30 -32.70 -3.65
CA GLN A 167 3.62 -34.06 -4.08
C GLN A 167 2.88 -34.45 -5.36
N SER A 168 1.58 -34.12 -5.44
CA SER A 168 0.74 -34.42 -6.62
C SER A 168 1.26 -33.72 -7.87
N LEU A 169 1.69 -32.46 -7.75
CA LEU A 169 2.26 -31.69 -8.86
C LEU A 169 3.69 -32.11 -9.23
N GLY A 170 4.34 -32.97 -8.43
CA GLY A 170 5.71 -33.41 -8.67
C GLY A 170 6.77 -32.36 -8.35
N VAL A 171 6.49 -31.47 -7.39
CA VAL A 171 7.43 -30.41 -6.97
C VAL A 171 8.71 -31.03 -6.41
N LYS A 172 9.86 -30.49 -6.82
CA LYS A 172 11.20 -30.91 -6.39
C LYS A 172 12.00 -29.77 -5.77
N THR A 173 11.66 -28.53 -6.09
CA THR A 173 12.32 -27.33 -5.56
C THR A 173 11.30 -26.34 -5.06
N THR A 174 11.52 -25.77 -3.88
CA THR A 174 10.66 -24.70 -3.34
C THR A 174 11.45 -23.45 -3.02
N TYR A 175 10.92 -22.31 -3.44
CA TYR A 175 11.36 -20.98 -3.05
C TYR A 175 10.54 -20.51 -1.86
N VAL A 176 11.18 -20.29 -0.71
CA VAL A 176 10.47 -20.09 0.55
C VAL A 176 10.62 -18.66 1.05
N CYS A 177 9.48 -17.99 1.26
CA CYS A 177 9.35 -16.64 1.79
C CYS A 177 8.85 -16.67 3.23
N GLY A 178 9.68 -16.20 4.17
CA GLY A 178 9.36 -16.14 5.59
C GLY A 178 9.71 -17.41 6.36
N ASN A 179 9.38 -17.42 7.66
CA ASN A 179 9.77 -18.51 8.55
C ASN A 179 8.84 -19.73 8.49
N ILE A 180 8.82 -20.41 7.35
CA ILE A 180 8.13 -21.69 7.12
C ILE A 180 9.12 -22.75 6.62
N GLU A 181 8.76 -24.02 6.75
CA GLU A 181 9.50 -25.14 6.16
C GLU A 181 9.24 -25.22 4.64
N GLY A 182 10.24 -25.69 3.88
CA GLY A 182 10.13 -25.92 2.44
C GLY A 182 10.03 -27.40 2.11
N TYR A 183 9.88 -27.73 0.83
CA TYR A 183 9.79 -29.10 0.34
C TYR A 183 10.82 -29.37 -0.77
N GLY A 184 11.44 -30.56 -0.75
CA GLY A 184 12.49 -30.92 -1.68
C GLY A 184 13.75 -30.07 -1.52
N ASN A 185 14.27 -29.53 -2.62
CA ASN A 185 15.40 -28.59 -2.62
C ASN A 185 14.89 -27.19 -2.24
N VAL A 186 15.34 -26.68 -1.10
CA VAL A 186 14.82 -25.42 -0.54
C VAL A 186 15.75 -24.25 -0.84
N VAL A 187 15.23 -23.23 -1.52
CA VAL A 187 15.84 -21.91 -1.65
C VAL A 187 15.09 -20.97 -0.71
N LYS A 188 15.61 -20.78 0.51
CA LYS A 188 14.96 -19.97 1.56
C LYS A 188 15.48 -18.54 1.53
N PHE A 189 14.54 -17.59 1.52
CA PHE A 189 14.81 -16.16 1.63
C PHE A 189 14.51 -15.69 3.05
N LYS A 190 15.51 -15.14 3.73
CA LYS A 190 15.41 -14.62 5.10
C LYS A 190 15.18 -13.12 5.15
N SER A 191 15.31 -12.43 4.02
CA SER A 191 15.14 -10.99 3.95
C SER A 191 14.61 -10.54 2.59
N ILE A 192 14.01 -9.34 2.59
CA ILE A 192 13.61 -8.60 1.39
C ILE A 192 14.81 -8.42 0.44
N GLU A 193 15.98 -8.11 0.99
CA GLU A 193 17.20 -7.87 0.20
C GLU A 193 17.66 -9.14 -0.53
N GLU A 194 17.64 -10.30 0.13
CA GLU A 194 17.99 -11.57 -0.51
C GLU A 194 17.06 -11.89 -1.69
N ALA A 195 15.74 -11.71 -1.51
CA ALA A 195 14.75 -11.91 -2.56
C ALA A 195 14.94 -10.95 -3.73
N ARG A 196 15.13 -9.66 -3.45
CA ARG A 196 15.40 -8.62 -4.46
C ARG A 196 16.68 -8.91 -5.25
N ASN A 197 17.78 -9.24 -4.57
CA ASN A 197 19.06 -9.50 -5.22
C ASN A 197 19.00 -10.78 -6.09
N TYR A 198 18.28 -11.80 -5.64
CA TYR A 198 17.98 -12.98 -6.46
C TYR A 198 17.20 -12.62 -7.72
N MET A 199 16.13 -11.83 -7.58
CA MET A 199 15.33 -11.38 -8.71
C MET A 199 16.11 -10.52 -9.70
N MET A 200 16.98 -9.62 -9.22
CA MET A 200 17.87 -8.84 -10.06
C MET A 200 18.77 -9.74 -10.91
N LYS A 201 19.42 -10.73 -10.28
CA LYS A 201 20.27 -11.68 -11.00
C LYS A 201 19.47 -12.48 -12.03
N PHE A 202 18.33 -13.04 -11.61
CA PHE A 202 17.47 -13.84 -12.46
C PHE A 202 16.95 -13.06 -13.67
N VAL A 203 16.45 -11.83 -13.48
CA VAL A 203 15.95 -10.98 -14.56
C VAL A 203 17.07 -10.56 -15.51
N LYS A 204 18.26 -10.23 -14.99
CA LYS A 204 19.45 -9.94 -15.83
C LYS A 204 19.83 -11.15 -16.69
N GLU A 205 19.84 -12.35 -16.12
CA GLU A 205 20.15 -13.59 -16.84
C GLU A 205 19.07 -13.96 -17.87
N LYS A 206 17.80 -13.83 -17.53
CA LYS A 206 16.66 -14.22 -18.39
C LYS A 206 16.36 -13.21 -19.50
N PHE A 207 16.46 -11.91 -19.21
CA PHE A 207 16.00 -10.83 -20.10
C PHE A 207 17.13 -9.89 -20.55
N GLY A 208 18.36 -10.07 -20.06
CA GLY A 208 19.53 -9.27 -20.43
C GLY A 208 19.69 -7.96 -19.64
N GLY A 209 18.76 -7.63 -18.74
CA GLY A 209 18.81 -6.41 -17.92
C GLY A 209 17.54 -6.18 -17.11
N VAL A 210 17.61 -5.28 -16.12
CA VAL A 210 16.43 -4.81 -15.37
C VAL A 210 15.94 -3.53 -16.03
N GLY A 211 14.88 -3.63 -16.84
CA GLY A 211 14.31 -2.49 -17.58
C GLY A 211 13.19 -1.75 -16.85
N TYR A 212 12.69 -2.32 -15.74
CA TYR A 212 11.55 -1.79 -15.00
C TYR A 212 11.63 -2.16 -13.52
N VAL A 213 11.27 -1.23 -12.64
CA VAL A 213 11.25 -1.42 -11.19
C VAL A 213 9.90 -0.96 -10.68
N VAL A 214 9.17 -1.86 -10.03
CA VAL A 214 7.97 -1.49 -9.27
C VAL A 214 8.40 -1.16 -7.84
N MET A 215 8.20 0.08 -7.43
CA MET A 215 8.39 0.51 -6.05
C MET A 215 7.07 0.39 -5.29
N THR A 216 7.09 -0.26 -4.13
CA THR A 216 5.90 -0.37 -3.27
C THR A 216 6.27 -0.52 -1.80
N ASN A 217 5.30 -0.46 -0.89
CA ASN A 217 5.54 -0.63 0.54
C ASN A 217 4.60 -1.70 1.13
N PRO A 218 5.12 -2.86 1.58
CA PRO A 218 4.28 -3.96 2.05
C PRO A 218 3.55 -3.66 3.37
N MET A 219 3.83 -2.55 4.06
CA MET A 219 3.05 -2.09 5.22
C MET A 219 1.59 -1.74 4.87
N ASP A 220 1.19 -1.80 3.61
CA ASP A 220 -0.17 -1.53 3.18
C ASP A 220 -1.22 -2.57 3.54
N ILE A 221 -0.79 -3.73 4.05
CA ILE A 221 -1.66 -4.75 4.64
C ILE A 221 -1.80 -4.59 6.16
N GLU A 222 -0.95 -3.75 6.76
CA GLU A 222 -0.79 -3.61 8.20
C GLU A 222 -1.62 -2.43 8.74
N LYS A 223 -2.71 -2.75 9.43
CA LYS A 223 -3.57 -1.73 10.05
C LYS A 223 -3.05 -1.37 11.45
N PRO A 224 -3.07 -0.09 11.86
CA PRO A 224 -2.74 0.30 13.22
C PRO A 224 -3.80 -0.25 14.18
N LYS A 225 -3.35 -0.75 15.34
CA LYS A 225 -4.23 -1.24 16.40
C LYS A 225 -4.70 -0.05 17.23
N VAL A 226 -6.01 0.05 17.43
CA VAL A 226 -6.59 1.03 18.36
C VAL A 226 -6.45 0.49 19.77
N LEU A 227 -5.71 1.22 20.60
CA LEU A 227 -5.41 0.87 21.99
C LEU A 227 -6.44 1.46 22.96
N ASP A 228 -6.93 2.67 22.65
CA ASP A 228 -7.99 3.36 23.39
C ASP A 228 -8.66 4.41 22.48
N SER A 229 -9.87 4.86 22.83
CA SER A 229 -10.54 5.92 22.06
C SER A 229 -11.55 6.74 22.87
N VAL A 230 -11.66 8.02 22.51
CA VAL A 230 -12.71 8.94 22.98
C VAL A 230 -13.41 9.60 21.79
N GLU A 231 -14.70 9.88 21.93
CA GLU A 231 -15.54 10.45 20.88
C GLU A 231 -16.23 11.72 21.37
N TYR A 232 -16.35 12.71 20.47
CA TYR A 232 -17.02 13.98 20.69
C TYR A 232 -18.01 14.21 19.55
N HIS A 233 -19.18 14.76 19.89
CA HIS A 233 -20.22 15.09 18.93
C HIS A 233 -20.57 16.58 19.06
N PHE A 234 -20.64 17.25 17.94
CA PHE A 234 -21.01 18.66 17.85
C PHE A 234 -22.04 18.85 16.74
N GLU A 235 -23.02 19.69 17.01
CA GLU A 235 -23.98 20.13 16.02
C GLU A 235 -24.33 21.60 16.24
N GLY A 236 -24.77 22.27 15.19
CA GLY A 236 -25.14 23.67 15.31
C GLY A 236 -25.62 24.29 14.02
N THR A 237 -25.88 25.60 14.10
CA THR A 237 -26.28 26.44 12.97
C THR A 237 -25.45 27.71 12.98
N ILE A 238 -24.91 28.08 11.82
CA ILE A 238 -24.07 29.28 11.64
C ILE A 238 -24.61 30.15 10.51
N ASN A 239 -24.28 31.44 10.51
CA ASN A 239 -24.61 32.30 9.37
C ASN A 239 -23.76 31.91 8.15
N SER A 240 -24.32 32.10 6.96
CA SER A 240 -23.55 31.96 5.71
C SER A 240 -22.51 33.09 5.59
N GLY A 241 -21.27 32.73 5.29
CA GLY A 241 -20.19 33.65 4.93
C GLY A 241 -20.23 34.16 3.48
N SER A 242 -21.27 33.82 2.70
CA SER A 242 -21.39 34.30 1.31
C SER A 242 -21.50 35.82 1.23
N THR A 243 -20.65 36.44 0.41
CA THR A 243 -20.61 37.91 0.21
C THR A 243 -21.90 38.46 -0.44
N LEU A 244 -22.67 37.61 -1.12
CA LEU A 244 -24.01 37.94 -1.62
C LEU A 244 -25.00 38.26 -0.49
N HIS A 245 -24.69 37.88 0.74
CA HIS A 245 -25.44 38.22 1.93
C HIS A 245 -24.79 39.36 2.73
N GLY A 246 -23.98 40.23 2.10
CA GLY A 246 -23.24 41.30 2.77
C GLY A 246 -24.07 42.18 3.71
N LEU A 247 -25.33 42.49 3.39
CA LEU A 247 -26.23 43.22 4.28
C LEU A 247 -26.61 42.39 5.52
N ASN A 248 -26.82 41.08 5.36
CA ASN A 248 -27.10 40.17 6.46
C ASN A 248 -25.88 40.04 7.37
N ILE A 249 -24.67 39.86 6.81
CA ILE A 249 -23.41 39.81 7.58
C ILE A 249 -23.21 41.09 8.40
N LEU A 250 -23.53 42.26 7.83
CA LEU A 250 -23.45 43.55 8.52
C LEU A 250 -24.45 43.67 9.69
N LEU A 251 -25.64 43.06 9.57
CA LEU A 251 -26.73 43.16 10.54
C LEU A 251 -26.73 42.06 11.61
N SER A 252 -26.32 40.83 11.26
CA SER A 252 -26.28 39.67 12.16
C SER A 252 -24.91 39.46 12.83
N GLY A 253 -23.93 40.31 12.50
CA GLY A 253 -22.54 40.15 12.90
C GLY A 253 -21.82 39.06 12.09
N PHE A 254 -20.48 39.07 12.17
CA PHE A 254 -19.58 38.11 11.52
C PHE A 254 -19.61 36.70 12.15
N ASN A 255 -20.78 36.23 12.60
CA ASN A 255 -20.96 34.93 13.24
C ASN A 255 -21.19 33.83 12.18
N TYR A 256 -20.28 33.76 11.20
CA TYR A 256 -20.27 32.73 10.15
C TYR A 256 -19.30 31.59 10.45
N SER A 257 -18.65 31.64 11.61
CA SER A 257 -17.80 30.57 12.12
C SER A 257 -18.18 30.20 13.56
N VAL A 258 -17.86 28.96 13.93
CA VAL A 258 -18.01 28.43 15.28
C VAL A 258 -16.79 27.59 15.61
N VAL A 259 -16.32 27.69 16.85
CA VAL A 259 -15.14 26.96 17.32
C VAL A 259 -15.59 25.96 18.37
N HIS A 260 -15.28 24.69 18.13
CA HIS A 260 -15.43 23.61 19.10
C HIS A 260 -14.08 23.22 19.68
N ALA A 261 -14.07 22.92 20.97
CA ALA A 261 -12.90 22.40 21.65
C ALA A 261 -13.10 20.91 21.94
N PHE A 262 -12.08 20.10 21.68
CA PHE A 262 -12.07 18.68 22.05
C PHE A 262 -10.71 18.32 22.65
N GLU A 263 -10.71 17.37 23.58
CA GLU A 263 -9.49 16.94 24.27
C GLU A 263 -8.83 15.78 23.52
N VAL A 264 -7.51 15.83 23.44
CA VAL A 264 -6.65 14.71 23.06
C VAL A 264 -5.93 14.26 24.32
N PRO A 265 -6.40 13.18 25.00
CA PRO A 265 -5.93 12.83 26.34
C PRO A 265 -4.72 11.87 26.35
N TYR A 266 -4.14 11.58 25.19
CA TYR A 266 -3.17 10.50 25.03
C TYR A 266 -1.79 11.02 24.59
N ASP A 267 -0.75 10.45 25.19
CA ASP A 267 0.61 10.47 24.66
C ASP A 267 0.83 9.34 23.63
N GLY A 268 1.94 9.40 22.91
CA GLY A 268 2.30 8.51 21.81
C GLY A 268 1.58 8.89 20.51
N PHE A 269 1.33 7.91 19.65
CA PHE A 269 0.59 8.12 18.41
C PHE A 269 -0.92 8.20 18.66
N VAL A 270 -1.52 9.29 18.19
CA VAL A 270 -2.95 9.55 18.31
C VAL A 270 -3.53 9.91 16.95
N ARG A 271 -4.49 9.10 16.49
CA ARG A 271 -5.24 9.38 15.27
C ARG A 271 -6.50 10.16 15.59
N ILE A 272 -6.69 11.29 14.93
CA ILE A 272 -7.89 12.12 15.02
C ILE A 272 -8.66 11.92 13.71
N LYS A 273 -9.88 11.40 13.81
CA LYS A 273 -10.83 11.27 12.69
C LYS A 273 -11.95 12.27 12.88
N ILE A 274 -12.32 12.95 11.80
CA ILE A 274 -13.40 13.93 11.78
C ILE A 274 -14.33 13.62 10.62
N GLU A 275 -15.60 13.44 10.94
CA GLU A 275 -16.68 13.44 9.98
C GLU A 275 -17.41 14.78 10.12
N LEU A 276 -17.47 15.57 9.06
CA LEU A 276 -18.18 16.85 9.01
C LEU A 276 -19.26 16.78 7.94
N ILE A 277 -20.51 17.00 8.32
CA ILE A 277 -21.67 16.89 7.43
C ILE A 277 -22.35 18.25 7.31
N ASN A 278 -22.59 18.68 6.07
CA ASN A 278 -23.46 19.80 5.76
C ASN A 278 -24.91 19.31 5.75
N LYS A 279 -25.69 19.63 6.79
CA LYS A 279 -27.11 19.22 6.88
C LYS A 279 -27.99 19.95 5.85
N ASP A 280 -27.45 20.97 5.17
CA ASP A 280 -28.08 21.75 4.12
C ASP A 280 -27.42 21.47 2.75
N SER A 281 -27.46 20.20 2.31
CA SER A 281 -26.79 19.72 1.11
C SER A 281 -27.47 20.05 -0.23
N ASP A 282 -28.66 20.66 -0.21
CA ASP A 282 -29.44 20.95 -1.43
C ASP A 282 -28.68 21.87 -2.41
N ASP A 283 -28.60 21.49 -3.68
CA ASP A 283 -27.98 22.25 -4.77
C ASP A 283 -26.50 22.65 -4.50
N VAL A 284 -25.78 21.93 -3.63
CA VAL A 284 -24.38 22.22 -3.28
C VAL A 284 -23.48 22.24 -4.52
N GLU A 285 -23.66 21.28 -5.43
CA GLU A 285 -22.93 21.16 -6.69
C GLU A 285 -23.17 22.34 -7.64
N LYS A 286 -24.35 22.98 -7.54
CA LYS A 286 -24.74 24.10 -8.40
C LYS A 286 -24.21 25.42 -7.87
N TRP A 287 -24.22 25.61 -6.56
CA TRP A 287 -23.85 26.88 -5.93
C TRP A 287 -22.41 26.90 -5.40
N GLY A 288 -21.77 25.74 -5.24
CA GLY A 288 -20.46 25.63 -4.61
C GLY A 288 -20.50 25.90 -3.10
N ASP A 289 -21.65 25.63 -2.49
CA ASP A 289 -21.88 25.69 -1.06
C ASP A 289 -20.96 24.68 -0.36
N ARG A 290 -20.43 25.03 0.82
CA ARG A 290 -19.49 24.15 1.53
C ARG A 290 -19.31 24.54 2.99
N LEU A 291 -18.85 23.59 3.78
CA LEU A 291 -18.30 23.83 5.10
C LEU A 291 -16.76 23.73 5.04
N PHE A 292 -16.06 24.75 5.53
CA PHE A 292 -14.63 24.67 5.79
C PHE A 292 -14.38 24.16 7.20
N LEU A 293 -13.30 23.41 7.36
CA LEU A 293 -12.80 22.90 8.62
C LEU A 293 -11.36 23.39 8.81
N HIS A 294 -11.11 24.12 9.90
CA HIS A 294 -9.76 24.43 10.37
C HIS A 294 -9.49 23.70 11.68
N LEU A 295 -8.35 23.03 11.76
CA LEU A 295 -7.90 22.38 12.99
C LEU A 295 -6.66 23.09 13.53
N ALA A 296 -6.68 23.38 14.83
CA ALA A 296 -5.56 23.97 15.54
C ALA A 296 -5.14 23.11 16.74
N THR A 297 -3.83 23.07 16.97
CA THR A 297 -3.21 22.41 18.12
C THR A 297 -3.47 23.19 19.42
N PRO A 298 -3.13 22.62 20.60
CA PRO A 298 -3.23 23.33 21.89
C PRO A 298 -2.45 24.65 21.93
N ASP A 299 -1.39 24.77 21.13
CA ASP A 299 -0.56 25.98 21.01
C ASP A 299 -1.15 27.01 20.03
N ASN A 300 -2.37 26.78 19.53
CA ASN A 300 -3.06 27.58 18.50
C ASN A 300 -2.36 27.60 17.13
N VAL A 301 -1.55 26.57 16.82
CA VAL A 301 -1.00 26.39 15.47
C VAL A 301 -2.06 25.71 14.61
N THR A 302 -2.55 26.41 13.59
CA THR A 302 -3.47 25.81 12.60
C THR A 302 -2.68 24.90 11.68
N PHE A 303 -3.10 23.65 11.55
CA PHE A 303 -2.35 22.63 10.81
C PHE A 303 -3.16 22.00 9.66
N ILE A 304 -4.47 22.25 9.60
CA ILE A 304 -5.35 21.82 8.51
C ILE A 304 -6.27 22.94 8.07
N TYR A 305 -6.42 23.03 6.76
CA TYR A 305 -7.42 23.82 6.06
C TYR A 305 -8.06 22.94 4.98
N THR A 306 -9.28 22.49 5.21
CA THR A 306 -10.01 21.63 4.27
C THR A 306 -11.49 22.01 4.22
N SER A 307 -12.27 21.36 3.37
CA SER A 307 -13.71 21.60 3.27
C SER A 307 -14.46 20.38 2.74
N THR A 308 -15.79 20.39 2.88
CA THR A 308 -16.67 19.37 2.31
C THR A 308 -16.54 19.25 0.79
N ALA A 309 -16.16 20.33 0.09
CA ALA A 309 -15.82 20.29 -1.34
C ALA A 309 -14.60 19.41 -1.69
N GLY A 310 -13.74 19.09 -0.72
CA GLY A 310 -12.64 18.13 -0.87
C GLY A 310 -12.98 16.73 -0.35
N GLY A 311 -14.19 16.53 0.17
CA GLY A 311 -14.68 15.25 0.68
C GLY A 311 -15.31 14.38 -0.41
N ILE A 312 -15.76 13.19 -0.01
CA ILE A 312 -16.49 12.26 -0.88
C ILE A 312 -17.98 12.34 -0.50
N PRO A 313 -18.81 13.03 -1.31
CA PRO A 313 -20.22 13.17 -1.03
C PRO A 313 -20.96 11.83 -1.21
N VAL A 314 -22.19 11.77 -0.68
CA VAL A 314 -23.15 10.76 -1.10
C VAL A 314 -23.95 11.33 -2.27
N VAL A 315 -24.08 10.57 -3.35
CA VAL A 315 -24.77 10.97 -4.58
C VAL A 315 -25.96 10.07 -4.91
N ASP A 316 -26.93 10.60 -5.63
CA ASP A 316 -28.03 9.82 -6.21
C ASP A 316 -27.61 9.10 -7.52
N GLU A 317 -28.52 8.35 -8.14
CA GLU A 317 -28.28 7.62 -9.40
C GLU A 317 -27.91 8.52 -10.59
N ASN A 318 -28.24 9.83 -10.52
CA ASN A 318 -27.93 10.81 -11.55
C ASN A 318 -26.62 11.56 -11.26
N GLY A 319 -25.96 11.28 -10.13
CA GLY A 319 -24.75 11.95 -9.68
C GLY A 319 -24.98 13.28 -8.95
N ASN A 320 -26.22 13.60 -8.56
CA ASN A 320 -26.52 14.80 -7.76
C ASN A 320 -26.13 14.56 -6.29
N ILE A 321 -25.65 15.59 -5.61
CA ILE A 321 -25.21 15.47 -4.20
C ILE A 321 -26.43 15.43 -3.28
N ILE A 322 -26.56 14.37 -2.49
CA ILE A 322 -27.60 14.25 -1.45
C ILE A 322 -27.04 14.46 -0.03
N VAL A 323 -25.75 14.18 0.18
CA VAL A 323 -25.04 14.49 1.43
C VAL A 323 -23.66 15.03 1.10
N ASP A 324 -23.47 16.31 1.34
CA ASP A 324 -22.19 17.00 1.30
C ASP A 324 -21.46 16.77 2.63
N ARG A 325 -20.33 16.05 2.59
CA ARG A 325 -19.60 15.60 3.77
C ARG A 325 -18.10 15.56 3.55
N LEU A 326 -17.36 15.61 4.64
CA LEU A 326 -15.92 15.46 4.71
C LEU A 326 -15.59 14.38 5.74
N ASP A 327 -14.90 13.32 5.29
CA ASP A 327 -14.20 12.38 6.15
C ASP A 327 -12.70 12.73 6.13
N TYR A 328 -12.20 13.22 7.26
CA TYR A 328 -10.81 13.63 7.41
C TYR A 328 -10.13 12.81 8.51
N GLN A 329 -8.87 12.45 8.31
CA GLN A 329 -8.04 11.82 9.33
C GLN A 329 -6.64 12.40 9.36
N THR A 330 -6.07 12.52 10.56
CA THR A 330 -4.67 12.89 10.78
C THR A 330 -4.11 12.10 11.95
N CYS A 331 -2.79 12.15 12.14
CA CYS A 331 -2.13 11.58 13.30
C CYS A 331 -1.20 12.61 13.95
N VAL A 332 -1.16 12.55 15.28
CA VAL A 332 -0.37 13.38 16.18
C VAL A 332 0.54 12.48 17.00
N TYR A 333 1.75 12.95 17.32
CA TYR A 333 2.66 12.30 18.23
C TYR A 333 2.95 13.19 19.44
N ASN A 334 2.81 12.65 20.67
CA ASN A 334 3.18 13.31 21.93
C ASN A 334 2.72 14.76 22.07
N LYS A 335 1.49 15.06 21.64
CA LYS A 335 0.91 16.41 21.76
C LYS A 335 -0.50 16.36 22.33
N PRO A 336 -0.67 15.91 23.59
CA PRO A 336 -1.97 15.93 24.26
C PRO A 336 -2.42 17.37 24.54
N GLY A 337 -3.71 17.54 24.82
CA GLY A 337 -4.31 18.81 25.22
C GLY A 337 -5.58 19.15 24.46
N ILE A 338 -6.02 20.41 24.58
CA ILE A 338 -7.27 20.88 23.97
C ILE A 338 -7.01 21.36 22.55
N TYR A 339 -7.54 20.62 21.57
CA TYR A 339 -7.54 20.99 20.17
C TYR A 339 -8.79 21.81 19.84
N LYS A 340 -8.70 22.59 18.77
CA LYS A 340 -9.81 23.43 18.29
C LYS A 340 -10.18 23.04 16.87
N ALA A 341 -11.47 22.87 16.63
CA ALA A 341 -12.06 22.73 15.31
C ALA A 341 -12.94 23.95 15.01
N GLU A 342 -12.51 24.79 14.08
CA GLU A 342 -13.31 25.89 13.55
C GLU A 342 -14.07 25.42 12.31
N ILE A 343 -15.37 25.65 12.30
CA ILE A 343 -16.25 25.38 11.15
C ILE A 343 -16.69 26.73 10.57
N VAL A 344 -16.51 26.90 9.26
CA VAL A 344 -16.97 28.08 8.52
C VAL A 344 -17.92 27.64 7.43
N GLY A 345 -19.13 28.20 7.41
CA GLY A 345 -20.16 27.81 6.44
C GLY A 345 -20.34 28.82 5.32
N THR A 346 -20.43 28.34 4.08
CA THR A 346 -20.75 29.17 2.91
C THR A 346 -21.95 28.57 2.19
N TRP A 347 -23.08 29.28 2.22
CA TRP A 347 -24.27 28.96 1.43
C TRP A 347 -24.71 30.17 0.61
N ILE A 348 -24.88 30.03 -0.69
CA ILE A 348 -25.26 31.15 -1.58
C ILE A 348 -26.76 31.44 -1.51
N ALA A 349 -27.57 30.39 -1.44
CA ALA A 349 -29.02 30.52 -1.46
C ALA A 349 -29.62 30.67 -0.04
N LYS A 350 -28.87 30.26 1.00
CA LYS A 350 -29.33 30.23 2.40
C LYS A 350 -28.52 31.21 3.25
N ARG A 351 -29.21 31.96 4.12
CA ARG A 351 -28.58 32.90 5.07
C ARG A 351 -27.91 32.22 6.26
N LYS A 352 -28.32 30.99 6.55
CA LYS A 352 -27.82 30.13 7.63
C LYS A 352 -27.80 28.70 7.12
N GLY A 353 -26.92 27.88 7.69
CA GLY A 353 -26.94 26.44 7.48
C GLY A 353 -26.52 25.70 8.73
N SER A 354 -26.91 24.44 8.78
CA SER A 354 -26.70 23.51 9.88
C SER A 354 -25.61 22.51 9.54
N TYR A 355 -24.86 22.09 10.56
CA TYR A 355 -23.78 21.12 10.42
C TYR A 355 -23.84 20.07 11.52
N GLU A 356 -23.20 18.93 11.25
CA GLU A 356 -22.81 17.92 12.23
C GLU A 356 -21.31 17.70 12.16
N MET A 357 -20.66 17.53 13.30
CA MET A 357 -19.26 17.13 13.35
C MET A 357 -19.05 16.06 14.41
N ASN A 358 -18.58 14.89 13.98
CA ASN A 358 -18.17 13.79 14.85
C ASN A 358 -16.65 13.75 14.88
N VAL A 359 -16.05 13.80 16.07
CA VAL A 359 -14.60 13.70 16.27
C VAL A 359 -14.30 12.44 17.05
N LYS A 360 -13.49 11.55 16.48
CA LYS A 360 -13.00 10.35 17.14
C LYS A 360 -11.49 10.43 17.32
N VAL A 361 -11.03 10.38 18.56
CA VAL A 361 -9.62 10.40 18.95
C VAL A 361 -9.23 8.99 19.38
N GLU A 362 -8.28 8.39 18.69
CA GLU A 362 -7.83 7.00 18.90
C GLU A 362 -6.35 6.99 19.25
N LYS A 363 -5.99 6.43 20.42
CA LYS A 363 -4.60 6.05 20.68
C LYS A 363 -4.27 4.83 19.83
N ILE A 364 -3.18 4.90 19.06
CA ILE A 364 -2.77 3.82 18.17
C ILE A 364 -1.32 3.40 18.43
N ASP A 365 -0.96 2.20 18.00
CA ASP A 365 0.36 1.62 18.21
C ASP A 365 1.45 2.14 17.25
N LYS A 366 1.08 2.73 16.11
CA LYS A 366 2.02 3.24 15.10
C LYS A 366 1.48 4.43 14.31
N GLY A 367 2.37 5.37 13.96
CA GLY A 367 2.03 6.54 13.12
C GLY A 367 2.00 6.24 11.61
N ASN A 368 2.77 5.26 11.15
CA ASN A 368 2.78 4.81 9.76
C ASN A 368 1.61 3.86 9.49
N PHE A 369 0.66 4.28 8.66
CA PHE A 369 -0.45 3.44 8.19
C PHE A 369 -0.81 3.77 6.73
N PRO A 370 -1.30 2.78 5.97
CA PRO A 370 -1.56 2.97 4.55
C PRO A 370 -2.76 3.87 4.27
N LEU A 371 -2.57 4.79 3.32
CA LEU A 371 -3.65 5.55 2.70
C LEU A 371 -4.37 4.74 1.61
N MET A 372 -3.62 3.88 0.90
CA MET A 372 -4.13 2.90 -0.05
C MET A 372 -3.80 1.51 0.46
N LYS A 373 -4.82 0.76 0.86
CA LYS A 373 -4.66 -0.60 1.42
C LYS A 373 -4.39 -1.60 0.31
N ASP A 374 -3.56 -2.60 0.61
CA ASP A 374 -3.30 -3.77 -0.24
C ASP A 374 -2.76 -3.46 -1.65
N LEU A 375 -2.23 -2.25 -1.89
CA LEU A 375 -1.77 -1.78 -3.21
C LEU A 375 -0.58 -2.60 -3.74
N SER A 376 0.32 -3.01 -2.84
CA SER A 376 1.54 -3.78 -3.10
C SER A 376 1.25 -5.17 -3.66
N SER A 377 0.04 -5.68 -3.43
CA SER A 377 -0.38 -6.98 -3.93
C SER A 377 -0.38 -7.05 -5.47
N LEU A 378 -0.51 -5.89 -6.16
CA LEU A 378 -0.43 -5.76 -7.61
C LEU A 378 1.01 -5.63 -8.16
N ALA A 379 2.00 -5.43 -7.30
CA ALA A 379 3.36 -5.14 -7.73
C ALA A 379 3.97 -6.26 -8.57
N ALA A 380 3.67 -7.52 -8.22
CA ALA A 380 4.16 -8.69 -8.94
C ALA A 380 3.63 -8.77 -10.38
N TYR A 381 2.34 -8.51 -10.58
CA TYR A 381 1.74 -8.48 -11.91
C TYR A 381 2.34 -7.38 -12.78
N LEU A 382 2.49 -6.16 -12.23
CA LEU A 382 3.10 -5.03 -12.95
C LEU A 382 4.57 -5.30 -13.32
N ALA A 383 5.36 -5.83 -12.39
CA ALA A 383 6.75 -6.15 -12.64
C ALA A 383 6.87 -7.25 -13.70
N ALA A 384 6.08 -8.32 -13.59
CA ALA A 384 6.13 -9.43 -14.53
C ALA A 384 5.73 -9.03 -15.96
N TYR A 385 4.70 -8.16 -16.10
CA TYR A 385 4.29 -7.60 -17.39
C TYR A 385 5.41 -6.80 -18.08
N HIS A 386 6.18 -6.06 -17.29
CA HIS A 386 7.28 -5.23 -17.79
C HIS A 386 8.65 -5.89 -17.75
N ARG A 387 8.74 -7.20 -17.45
CA ARG A 387 10.02 -7.94 -17.29
C ARG A 387 10.95 -7.29 -16.25
N GLY A 388 10.35 -6.71 -15.22
CA GLY A 388 11.01 -5.94 -14.19
C GLY A 388 11.28 -6.71 -12.90
N ILE A 389 11.68 -5.96 -11.88
CA ILE A 389 11.75 -6.45 -10.51
C ILE A 389 10.83 -5.61 -9.63
N ILE A 390 10.64 -6.07 -8.40
CA ILE A 390 9.96 -5.32 -7.36
C ILE A 390 11.03 -4.89 -6.37
N TRP A 391 10.94 -3.63 -5.95
CA TRP A 391 11.70 -3.11 -4.84
C TRP A 391 10.69 -2.62 -3.81
N ALA A 392 10.36 -3.50 -2.86
CA ALA A 392 9.40 -3.21 -1.81
C ALA A 392 10.07 -3.23 -0.44
N SER A 393 9.84 -2.20 0.38
CA SER A 393 10.40 -2.11 1.73
C SER A 393 9.45 -1.38 2.69
N PRO A 394 9.22 -1.90 3.92
CA PRO A 394 8.53 -1.16 4.98
C PRO A 394 9.16 0.22 5.24
N GLU A 395 10.48 0.29 5.13
CA GLU A 395 11.29 1.49 5.41
C GLU A 395 11.03 2.64 4.43
N PHE A 396 10.25 2.44 3.35
CA PHE A 396 9.87 3.56 2.50
C PHE A 396 8.86 4.51 3.16
N ALA A 397 8.12 4.03 4.16
CA ALA A 397 7.18 4.87 4.88
C ALA A 397 7.92 5.85 5.78
N PHE A 398 7.49 7.11 5.76
CA PHE A 398 7.95 8.13 6.69
C PHE A 398 6.77 8.66 7.49
N ALA A 399 6.92 8.67 8.82
CA ALA A 399 6.09 9.40 9.74
C ALA A 399 6.98 10.03 10.79
N GLY A 400 6.65 11.27 11.16
CA GLY A 400 7.17 11.89 12.36
C GLY A 400 6.78 11.10 13.62
N GLY A 401 7.55 11.25 14.69
CA GLY A 401 7.31 10.58 15.96
C GLY A 401 8.58 10.00 16.54
N GLU A 402 8.52 8.78 17.09
CA GLU A 402 9.65 8.11 17.78
C GLU A 402 10.94 8.07 16.95
N ASN A 403 10.85 7.90 15.62
CA ASN A 403 12.02 7.74 14.75
C ASN A 403 12.83 9.03 14.56
N VAL A 404 12.21 10.19 14.78
CA VAL A 404 12.82 11.52 14.55
C VAL A 404 12.73 12.44 15.79
N ASP A 405 12.09 11.97 16.86
CA ASP A 405 11.86 12.67 18.14
C ASP A 405 11.27 14.08 17.98
N VAL A 406 10.26 14.20 17.09
CA VAL A 406 9.54 15.46 16.83
C VAL A 406 8.07 15.30 17.21
N GLU A 407 7.61 16.13 18.14
CA GLU A 407 6.22 16.20 18.58
C GLU A 407 5.30 16.90 17.56
N GLY A 408 4.00 16.61 17.64
CA GLY A 408 2.96 17.26 16.85
C GLY A 408 2.46 16.44 15.67
N ILE A 409 2.01 17.11 14.61
CA ILE A 409 1.47 16.42 13.43
C ILE A 409 2.59 15.61 12.77
N ILE A 410 2.33 14.35 12.45
CA ILE A 410 3.36 13.42 11.97
C ILE A 410 3.72 13.58 10.47
N TYR A 411 3.13 14.58 9.79
CA TYR A 411 3.30 14.80 8.36
C TYR A 411 4.08 16.10 8.10
N PRO A 412 5.09 16.08 7.21
CA PRO A 412 5.95 17.24 6.95
C PRO A 412 5.20 18.43 6.35
N ILE A 413 4.07 18.19 5.66
CA ILE A 413 3.22 19.26 5.13
C ILE A 413 2.63 20.16 6.22
N SER A 414 2.42 19.61 7.42
CA SER A 414 1.77 20.30 8.54
C SER A 414 2.72 20.52 9.73
N ASN A 415 3.97 20.08 9.62
CA ASN A 415 4.99 20.18 10.67
C ASN A 415 6.36 20.41 10.01
N GLU A 416 6.81 21.67 10.03
CA GLU A 416 8.04 22.09 9.36
C GLU A 416 9.30 21.40 9.91
N PHE A 417 9.29 21.00 11.19
CA PHE A 417 10.40 20.29 11.82
C PHE A 417 10.62 18.88 11.28
N LEU A 418 9.65 18.33 10.53
CA LEU A 418 9.77 17.04 9.87
C LEU A 418 10.33 17.14 8.44
N VAL A 419 10.48 18.35 7.88
CA VAL A 419 10.88 18.53 6.48
C VAL A 419 12.31 18.03 6.23
N GLU A 420 13.26 18.42 7.08
CA GLU A 420 14.67 17.99 6.95
C GLU A 420 14.82 16.47 7.15
N PRO A 421 14.31 15.85 8.24
CA PRO A 421 14.36 14.39 8.39
C PRO A 421 13.68 13.62 7.26
N CYS A 422 12.54 14.13 6.75
CA CYS A 422 11.85 13.51 5.62
C CYS A 422 12.70 13.57 4.34
N ASN A 423 13.38 14.69 4.08
CA ASN A 423 14.25 14.84 2.93
C ASN A 423 15.48 13.93 3.02
N GLU A 424 16.10 13.81 4.19
CA GLU A 424 17.21 12.88 4.42
C GLU A 424 16.79 11.43 4.17
N HIS A 425 15.63 11.04 4.71
CA HIS A 425 15.03 9.72 4.49
C HIS A 425 14.81 9.44 3.00
N PHE A 426 14.19 10.39 2.29
CA PHE A 426 13.97 10.29 0.85
C PHE A 426 15.27 10.19 0.05
N MET A 427 16.29 10.98 0.40
CA MET A 427 17.58 10.95 -0.29
C MET A 427 18.32 9.62 -0.10
N ALA A 428 18.23 9.01 1.08
CA ALA A 428 18.78 7.69 1.34
C ALA A 428 18.11 6.61 0.47
N ILE A 429 16.78 6.66 0.31
CA ILE A 429 16.04 5.78 -0.60
C ILE A 429 16.48 6.04 -2.05
N ASN A 430 16.53 7.30 -2.48
CA ASN A 430 16.94 7.64 -3.85
C ASN A 430 18.37 7.16 -4.17
N GLN A 431 19.29 7.20 -3.20
CA GLN A 431 20.63 6.64 -3.36
C GLN A 431 20.57 5.12 -3.61
N GLN A 432 19.78 4.37 -2.81
CA GLN A 432 19.61 2.92 -3.02
C GLN A 432 19.00 2.60 -4.39
N LEU A 433 18.07 3.41 -4.87
CA LEU A 433 17.51 3.26 -6.22
C LEU A 433 18.57 3.43 -7.30
N ASN A 434 19.41 4.47 -7.17
CA ASN A 434 20.49 4.73 -8.11
C ASN A 434 21.51 3.58 -8.12
N GLU A 435 21.84 3.02 -6.96
CA GLU A 435 22.72 1.86 -6.84
C GLU A 435 22.10 0.60 -7.47
N LEU A 436 20.78 0.45 -7.41
CA LEU A 436 20.06 -0.65 -8.04
C LEU A 436 20.01 -0.54 -9.58
N LEU A 437 19.98 0.67 -10.11
CA LEU A 437 19.91 0.96 -11.54
C LEU A 437 21.29 1.09 -12.23
N ALA A 438 22.37 1.23 -11.45
CA ALA A 438 23.76 1.23 -11.93
C ALA A 438 24.25 -0.19 -12.31
#